data_AF-A0A895XR69-F1
#
_entry.id   AF-A0A895XR69-F1
#
_cell.length_a   1.000
_cell.length_b   1.000
_cell.length_c   1.000
_cell.angle_alpha   90.00
_cell.angle_beta   90.00
_cell.angle_gamma   90.00
#
_symmetry.space_group_name_H-M   'P 1'
#
loop_
_entity.id
_entity.type
_entity.pdbx_description
1 polymer ?
#
loop_
_entity_poly.entity_id
_entity_poly.type
_entity_poly.pdbx_seq_one_letter_code
_entity_poly.pdbx_strand_id
1 'polypeptide(L)'
;MDMPPVVSDRALNRALLQRQWLLEKVDATAENAVDHLIGLQAQLGDPPYYQLWSRLREFSPQDLSSLLLERKVVRIVTMRGTIHLVRAADCFPLRDLTQVIMDREVASGSRKQVVEQVNPTLIAREGQRILRGGPRSSVEIGERLAQRWPAFRPNHLVSVLRNVLPLVQTPPRGVWGQGGALTYAHAAQWLGMKAQAVADPQGTIRRYLRAFGPATVLDYQKWCGLSKQREHFERLRPQLITYTDAVGKELFDIPNAPVPAEDMEVPLIKIIGPFDNLVLSHARRDRIMDQRAWERLATPNGQFPGMFLRDGMLAGVWFIDRKNTAATIRFELFHNLSTYERDLLEHEGEELLRFAAPDSQQRHVTFVPDGSLSGPGPYSHRHSTPWVRPSASVLVRANPTTLRPLIPVTVDPISSGWARPGKSKTPSSVCRMAWVGVFPTVQPLALMWETLE
;
A
#
# COMPACT_ATOMS: atom_id res chain seq x y z
N MET A 1 -21.60 22.36 -24.02
CA MET A 1 -20.73 21.97 -22.90
C MET A 1 -19.33 22.32 -23.34
N ASP A 2 -18.71 23.30 -22.69
CA ASP A 2 -17.30 23.63 -22.96
C ASP A 2 -16.45 22.38 -22.70
N MET A 3 -15.47 22.14 -23.56
CA MET A 3 -14.54 21.02 -23.36
C MET A 3 -13.80 21.24 -22.04
N PRO A 4 -13.62 20.19 -21.21
CA PRO A 4 -12.86 20.33 -19.98
C PRO A 4 -11.42 20.81 -20.29
N PRO A 5 -10.86 21.73 -19.49
CA PRO A 5 -9.50 22.20 -19.71
C PRO A 5 -8.48 21.06 -19.66
N VAL A 6 -7.49 21.12 -20.54
CA VAL A 6 -6.40 20.13 -20.63
C VAL A 6 -5.31 20.48 -19.62
N VAL A 7 -4.83 19.50 -18.87
CA VAL A 7 -3.72 19.64 -17.91
C VAL A 7 -2.56 18.76 -18.37
N SER A 8 -1.38 19.36 -18.53
CA SER A 8 -0.17 18.64 -18.95
C SER A 8 0.34 17.71 -17.83
N ASP A 9 1.09 16.67 -18.19
CA ASP A 9 1.70 15.75 -17.21
C ASP A 9 2.59 16.49 -16.22
N ARG A 10 3.26 17.56 -16.67
CA ARG A 10 4.10 18.42 -15.84
C ARG A 10 3.27 19.26 -14.87
N ALA A 11 2.17 19.86 -15.30
CA ALA A 11 1.24 20.53 -14.39
C ALA A 11 0.62 19.55 -13.37
N LEU A 12 0.33 18.30 -13.76
CA LEU A 12 -0.12 17.25 -12.83
C LEU A 12 0.95 16.86 -11.79
N ASN A 13 2.23 16.86 -12.18
CA ASN A 13 3.34 16.72 -11.23
C ASN A 13 3.34 17.89 -10.22
N ARG A 14 3.26 19.14 -10.69
CA ARG A 14 3.29 20.33 -9.82
C ARG A 14 2.11 20.35 -8.85
N ALA A 15 0.92 20.07 -9.37
CA ALA A 15 -0.31 19.89 -8.60
C ALA A 15 -0.16 18.83 -7.50
N LEU A 16 0.50 17.71 -7.79
CA LEU A 16 0.75 16.65 -6.83
C LEU A 16 1.76 17.08 -5.76
N LEU A 17 2.90 17.66 -6.14
CA LEU A 17 3.93 18.11 -5.19
C LEU A 17 3.40 19.19 -4.24
N GLN A 18 2.61 20.13 -4.75
CA GLN A 18 1.98 21.17 -3.93
C GLN A 18 1.01 20.56 -2.91
N ARG A 19 0.11 19.68 -3.37
CA ARG A 19 -0.85 19.00 -2.48
C ARG A 19 -0.16 18.05 -1.50
N GLN A 20 1.03 17.54 -1.82
CA GLN A 20 1.79 16.68 -0.91
C GLN A 20 2.68 17.46 0.06
N TRP A 21 2.67 18.80 0.03
CA TRP A 21 3.56 19.67 0.83
C TRP A 21 5.04 19.35 0.60
N LEU A 22 5.40 19.18 -0.68
CA LEU A 22 6.76 18.86 -1.11
C LEU A 22 7.42 19.98 -1.93
N LEU A 23 6.68 21.06 -2.26
CA LEU A 23 7.27 22.28 -2.81
C LEU A 23 8.07 23.04 -1.75
N GLU A 24 7.53 23.09 -0.54
CA GLU A 24 8.19 23.60 0.64
C GLU A 24 7.68 22.84 1.87
N LYS A 25 8.45 22.86 2.94
CA LYS A 25 7.98 22.36 4.24
C LYS A 25 6.95 23.35 4.80
N VAL A 26 5.83 22.84 5.31
CA VAL A 26 4.73 23.66 5.82
C VAL A 26 4.73 23.72 7.35
N ASP A 27 4.11 24.77 7.88
CA ASP A 27 3.86 24.97 9.30
C ASP A 27 2.54 24.29 9.70
N ALA A 28 2.61 22.97 9.87
CA ALA A 28 1.49 22.14 10.27
C ALA A 28 1.93 21.09 11.31
N THR A 29 0.99 20.61 12.12
CA THR A 29 1.29 19.55 13.08
C THR A 29 1.40 18.18 12.39
N ALA A 30 2.07 17.23 13.04
CA ALA A 30 2.09 15.83 12.61
C ALA A 30 0.68 15.25 12.43
N GLU A 31 -0.26 15.60 13.30
CA GLU A 31 -1.66 15.15 13.20
C GLU A 31 -2.36 15.74 11.97
N ASN A 32 -2.14 17.03 11.66
CA ASN A 32 -2.68 17.65 10.45
C ASN A 32 -2.15 16.99 9.18
N ALA A 33 -0.85 16.64 9.15
CA ALA A 33 -0.27 15.94 8.01
C ALA A 33 -0.86 14.53 7.83
N VAL A 34 -1.03 13.78 8.92
CA VAL A 34 -1.67 12.45 8.88
C VAL A 34 -3.12 12.56 8.40
N ASP A 35 -3.87 13.58 8.84
CA ASP A 35 -5.23 13.84 8.37
C ASP A 35 -5.28 14.17 6.87
N HIS A 36 -4.46 15.13 6.46
CA HIS A 36 -4.38 15.64 5.10
C HIS A 36 -4.04 14.54 4.12
N LEU A 37 -3.09 13.68 4.47
CA LEU A 37 -2.63 12.57 3.63
C LEU A 37 -3.51 11.31 3.75
N ILE A 38 -4.53 11.35 4.61
CA ILE A 38 -5.46 10.24 4.85
C ILE A 38 -4.70 8.98 5.33
N GLY A 39 -3.71 9.22 6.17
CA GLY A 39 -2.81 8.21 6.69
C GLY A 39 -1.52 8.03 5.89
N LEU A 40 -0.56 7.41 6.56
CA LEU A 40 0.78 7.13 6.06
C LEU A 40 1.02 5.63 6.10
N GLN A 41 1.61 5.05 5.06
CA GLN A 41 1.90 3.61 5.11
C GLN A 41 2.92 3.30 6.22
N ALA A 42 2.55 2.39 7.12
CA ALA A 42 3.26 2.12 8.38
C ALA A 42 3.50 0.62 8.58
N GLN A 43 3.83 -0.08 7.49
CA GLN A 43 4.20 -1.50 7.54
C GLN A 43 5.41 -1.74 8.45
N LEU A 44 6.35 -0.80 8.43
CA LEU A 44 7.42 -0.65 9.40
C LEU A 44 7.10 0.53 10.34
N GLY A 45 7.83 0.62 11.46
CA GLY A 45 7.62 1.67 12.46
C GLY A 45 8.09 3.06 12.01
N ASP A 46 9.28 3.11 11.39
CA ASP A 46 9.99 4.36 11.09
C ASP A 46 9.50 5.14 9.85
N PRO A 47 8.97 4.52 8.77
CA PRO A 47 8.58 5.24 7.56
C PRO A 47 7.69 6.47 7.74
N PRO A 48 6.63 6.46 8.58
CA PRO A 48 5.81 7.64 8.80
C PRO A 48 6.60 8.86 9.30
N TYR A 49 7.65 8.66 10.11
CA TYR A 49 8.48 9.76 10.61
C TYR A 49 9.26 10.45 9.48
N TYR A 50 9.84 9.66 8.57
CA TYR A 50 10.53 10.20 7.40
C TYR A 50 9.58 10.89 6.42
N GLN A 51 8.37 10.35 6.23
CA GLN A 51 7.34 10.95 5.38
C GLN A 51 6.90 12.32 5.93
N LEU A 52 6.77 12.46 7.25
CA LEU A 52 6.46 13.73 7.92
C LEU A 52 7.63 14.71 7.89
N TRP A 53 8.86 14.26 8.16
CA TRP A 53 10.07 15.10 8.07
C TRP A 53 10.22 15.76 6.70
N SER A 54 9.79 15.09 5.64
CA SER A 54 9.85 15.60 4.27
C SER A 54 8.89 16.79 4.05
N ARG A 55 7.87 16.96 4.88
CA ARG A 55 6.73 17.87 4.66
C ARG A 55 6.59 18.96 5.71
N LEU A 56 7.08 18.76 6.93
CA LEU A 56 6.86 19.64 8.07
C LEU A 56 8.11 20.43 8.42
N ARG A 57 7.95 21.74 8.68
CA ARG A 57 9.07 22.66 8.98
C ARG A 57 9.70 22.36 10.34
N GLU A 58 8.88 22.33 11.38
CA GLU A 58 9.29 22.03 12.76
C GLU A 58 8.72 20.66 13.16
N PHE A 59 9.42 19.59 12.80
CA PHE A 59 9.01 18.23 13.15
C PHE A 59 10.13 17.45 13.84
N SER A 60 9.81 16.92 15.01
CA SER A 60 10.62 16.00 15.77
C SER A 60 9.97 14.60 15.80
N PRO A 61 10.75 13.53 15.99
CA PRO A 61 10.16 12.21 16.19
C PRO A 61 9.26 12.12 17.44
N GLN A 62 9.45 12.99 18.43
CA GLN A 62 8.62 13.05 19.62
C GLN A 62 7.19 13.47 19.28
N ASP A 63 6.98 14.35 18.30
CA ASP A 63 5.64 14.83 17.94
C ASP A 63 4.72 13.67 17.52
N LEU A 64 5.19 12.80 16.62
CA LEU A 64 4.43 11.63 16.20
C LEU A 64 4.40 10.53 17.28
N SER A 65 5.49 10.37 18.04
CA SER A 65 5.56 9.38 19.12
C SER A 65 4.52 9.66 20.21
N SER A 66 4.36 10.93 20.60
CA SER A 66 3.35 11.35 21.58
C SER A 66 1.94 11.09 21.07
N LEU A 67 1.63 11.38 19.79
CA LEU A 67 0.32 11.07 19.21
C LEU A 67 -0.01 9.56 19.25
N LEU A 68 0.98 8.69 19.04
CA LEU A 68 0.82 7.23 19.15
C LEU A 68 0.55 6.78 20.59
N LEU A 69 1.28 7.34 21.55
CA LEU A 69 1.15 7.01 22.98
C LEU A 69 -0.17 7.54 23.56
N GLU A 70 -0.58 8.75 23.16
CA GLU A 70 -1.85 9.39 23.49
C GLU A 70 -3.04 8.82 22.68
N ARG A 71 -2.78 7.89 21.75
CA ARG A 71 -3.78 7.21 20.92
C ARG A 71 -4.57 8.14 19.99
N LYS A 72 -4.04 9.33 19.68
CA LYS A 72 -4.58 10.25 18.66
C LYS A 72 -4.35 9.73 17.24
N VAL A 73 -3.30 8.94 17.05
CA VAL A 73 -3.07 8.16 15.84
C VAL A 73 -2.87 6.68 16.18
N VAL A 74 -3.21 5.80 15.25
CA VAL A 74 -3.10 4.34 15.42
C VAL A 74 -2.56 3.69 14.17
N ARG A 75 -1.90 2.53 14.35
CA ARG A 75 -1.43 1.68 13.25
C ARG A 75 -2.42 0.52 13.05
N ILE A 76 -3.07 0.46 11.89
CA ILE A 76 -4.12 -0.52 11.59
C ILE A 76 -4.10 -0.90 10.11
N VAL A 77 -4.61 -2.08 9.76
CA VAL A 77 -4.79 -2.49 8.37
C VAL A 77 -5.95 -1.74 7.73
N THR A 78 -5.72 -1.05 6.61
CA THR A 78 -6.75 -0.27 5.90
C THR A 78 -6.60 -0.41 4.37
N MET A 79 -6.15 0.64 3.67
CA MET A 79 -6.06 0.68 2.23
C MET A 79 -5.16 -0.45 1.72
N ARG A 80 -5.59 -1.11 0.65
CA ARG A 80 -4.83 -2.17 -0.03
C ARG A 80 -4.43 -3.36 0.87
N GLY A 81 -5.05 -3.54 2.04
CA GLY A 81 -4.72 -4.61 2.98
C GLY A 81 -3.39 -4.40 3.73
N THR A 82 -2.81 -3.19 3.68
CA THR A 82 -1.54 -2.86 4.34
C THR A 82 -1.75 -2.04 5.61
N ILE A 83 -0.74 -2.03 6.49
CA ILE A 83 -0.78 -1.25 7.73
C ILE A 83 -0.56 0.22 7.38
N HIS A 84 -1.46 1.09 7.84
CA HIS A 84 -1.30 2.54 7.80
C HIS A 84 -1.36 3.11 9.22
N LEU A 85 -0.62 4.20 9.42
CA LEU A 85 -0.80 5.12 10.53
C LEU A 85 -1.91 6.10 10.15
N VAL A 86 -3.00 6.10 10.89
CA VAL A 86 -4.19 6.95 10.64
C VAL A 86 -4.59 7.66 11.93
N ARG A 87 -5.36 8.75 11.83
CA ARG A 87 -5.99 9.34 13.02
C ARG A 87 -6.96 8.37 13.68
N ALA A 88 -7.14 8.50 14.98
CA ALA A 88 -8.14 7.72 15.73
C ALA A 88 -9.54 7.85 15.13
N ALA A 89 -9.92 9.07 14.72
CA ALA A 89 -11.20 9.36 14.06
C ALA A 89 -11.37 8.63 12.72
N ASP A 90 -10.27 8.35 12.01
CA ASP A 90 -10.29 7.67 10.71
C ASP A 90 -10.19 6.15 10.83
N CYS A 91 -9.87 5.64 12.03
CA CYS A 91 -9.64 4.22 12.28
C CYS A 91 -10.82 3.35 11.82
N PHE A 92 -12.03 3.62 12.30
CA PHE A 92 -13.21 2.84 11.91
C PHE A 92 -13.73 3.14 10.50
N PRO A 93 -13.91 4.41 10.08
CA PRO A 93 -14.41 4.71 8.73
C PRO A 93 -13.55 4.09 7.62
N LEU A 94 -12.21 4.21 7.71
CA LEU A 94 -11.31 3.63 6.70
C LEU A 94 -11.28 2.10 6.78
N ARG A 95 -11.34 1.54 7.99
CA ARG A 95 -11.33 0.09 8.19
C ARG A 95 -12.60 -0.57 7.68
N ASP A 96 -13.76 0.08 7.84
CA ASP A 96 -15.05 -0.36 7.31
C ASP A 96 -15.08 -0.24 5.79
N LEU A 97 -14.68 0.93 5.27
CA LEU A 97 -14.59 1.19 3.82
C LEU A 97 -13.77 0.12 3.09
N THR A 98 -12.68 -0.34 3.71
CA THR A 98 -11.77 -1.31 3.08
C THR A 98 -11.94 -2.75 3.59
N GLN A 99 -12.96 -3.06 4.41
CA GLN A 99 -13.20 -4.43 4.93
C GLN A 99 -13.29 -5.48 3.82
N VAL A 100 -13.90 -5.13 2.68
CA VAL A 100 -14.00 -6.02 1.51
C VAL A 100 -12.64 -6.49 0.98
N ILE A 101 -11.56 -5.74 1.20
CA ILE A 101 -10.20 -6.15 0.83
C ILE A 101 -9.74 -7.27 1.75
N MET A 102 -9.90 -7.07 3.06
CA MET A 102 -9.55 -8.05 4.08
C MET A 102 -10.38 -9.34 3.95
N ASP A 103 -11.65 -9.23 3.58
CA ASP A 103 -12.51 -10.41 3.32
C ASP A 103 -11.98 -11.25 2.16
N ARG A 104 -11.48 -10.60 1.10
CA ARG A 104 -10.82 -11.29 -0.03
C ARG A 104 -9.48 -11.90 0.38
N GLU A 105 -8.70 -11.22 1.23
CA GLU A 105 -7.43 -11.76 1.74
C GLU A 105 -7.62 -13.02 2.59
N VAL A 106 -8.74 -13.11 3.31
CA VAL A 106 -9.09 -14.29 4.10
C VAL A 106 -9.32 -15.52 3.22
N ALA A 107 -9.82 -15.34 2.01
CA ALA A 107 -10.02 -16.40 1.03
C ALA A 107 -8.73 -16.83 0.30
N SER A 108 -7.55 -16.37 0.72
CA SER A 108 -6.27 -16.66 0.05
C SER A 108 -5.17 -17.17 0.99
N GLY A 109 -4.19 -17.86 0.40
CA GLY A 109 -2.99 -18.33 1.10
C GLY A 109 -3.30 -19.22 2.30
N SER A 110 -2.53 -19.06 3.37
CA SER A 110 -2.70 -19.85 4.61
C SER A 110 -4.00 -19.57 5.36
N ARG A 111 -4.62 -18.40 5.15
CA ARG A 111 -5.91 -18.04 5.74
C ARG A 111 -7.03 -18.89 5.16
N LYS A 112 -6.98 -19.17 3.85
CA LYS A 112 -7.96 -20.01 3.14
C LYS A 112 -8.16 -21.38 3.83
N GLN A 113 -7.05 -22.03 4.16
CA GLN A 113 -7.04 -23.35 4.83
C GLN A 113 -7.79 -23.33 6.17
N VAL A 114 -7.70 -22.21 6.91
CA VAL A 114 -8.43 -22.03 8.18
C VAL A 114 -9.91 -21.83 7.90
N VAL A 115 -10.27 -20.95 6.97
CA VAL A 115 -11.67 -20.52 6.79
C VAL A 115 -12.53 -21.47 5.98
N GLU A 116 -11.91 -22.40 5.26
CA GLU A 116 -12.60 -23.55 4.66
C GLU A 116 -13.18 -24.51 5.73
N GLN A 117 -12.67 -24.46 6.97
CA GLN A 117 -13.06 -25.36 8.04
C GLN A 117 -13.63 -24.64 9.27
N VAL A 118 -13.26 -23.38 9.48
CA VAL A 118 -13.67 -22.58 10.64
C VAL A 118 -14.32 -21.29 10.18
N ASN A 119 -15.57 -21.08 10.60
CA ASN A 119 -16.26 -19.83 10.33
C ASN A 119 -15.45 -18.63 10.90
N PRO A 120 -15.06 -17.65 10.08
CA PRO A 120 -14.24 -16.52 10.54
C PRO A 120 -14.89 -15.70 11.66
N THR A 121 -16.23 -15.67 11.73
CA THR A 121 -16.97 -15.02 12.83
C THR A 121 -16.73 -15.69 14.18
N LEU A 122 -16.49 -17.01 14.21
CA LEU A 122 -16.13 -17.71 15.46
C LEU A 122 -14.73 -17.30 15.92
N ILE A 123 -13.78 -17.19 14.99
CA ILE A 123 -12.42 -16.68 15.27
C ILE A 123 -12.50 -15.25 15.78
N ALA A 124 -13.33 -14.40 15.16
CA ALA A 124 -13.55 -13.02 15.60
C ALA A 124 -14.10 -12.96 17.04
N ARG A 125 -15.13 -13.74 17.38
CA ARG A 125 -15.71 -13.79 18.74
C ARG A 125 -14.69 -14.28 19.78
N GLU A 126 -13.91 -15.31 19.45
CA GLU A 126 -12.87 -15.83 20.33
C GLU A 126 -11.73 -14.82 20.53
N GLY A 127 -11.27 -14.19 19.46
CA GLY A 127 -10.25 -13.14 19.55
C GLY A 127 -10.73 -11.91 20.33
N GLN A 128 -12.00 -11.50 20.19
CA GLN A 128 -12.58 -10.48 21.04
C GLN A 128 -12.53 -10.88 22.52
N ARG A 129 -12.90 -12.14 22.86
CA ARG A 129 -12.81 -12.67 24.23
C ARG A 129 -11.39 -12.60 24.78
N ILE A 130 -10.39 -13.03 23.99
CA ILE A 130 -8.97 -12.98 24.35
C ILE A 130 -8.52 -11.53 24.63
N LEU A 131 -9.00 -10.57 23.82
CA LEU A 131 -8.59 -9.17 23.89
C LEU A 131 -9.34 -8.34 24.95
N ARG A 132 -10.42 -8.85 25.57
CA ARG A 132 -11.16 -8.12 26.63
C ARG A 132 -10.26 -7.67 27.77
N GLY A 133 -9.24 -8.46 28.11
CA GLY A 133 -8.27 -8.15 29.17
C GLY A 133 -7.20 -7.13 28.79
N GLY A 134 -7.27 -6.50 27.61
CA GLY A 134 -6.31 -5.51 27.13
C GLY A 134 -5.43 -6.02 25.97
N PRO A 135 -4.40 -5.24 25.57
CA PRO A 135 -3.49 -5.60 24.49
C PRO A 135 -2.79 -6.93 24.73
N ARG A 136 -2.60 -7.72 23.67
CA ARG A 136 -1.96 -9.04 23.72
C ARG A 136 -0.98 -9.22 22.58
N SER A 137 0.12 -9.92 22.82
CA SER A 137 1.09 -10.20 21.75
C SER A 137 0.46 -11.09 20.67
N SER A 138 0.91 -10.93 19.43
CA SER A 138 0.47 -11.78 18.31
C SER A 138 0.75 -13.26 18.58
N VAL A 139 1.82 -13.58 19.32
CA VAL A 139 2.15 -14.95 19.71
C VAL A 139 1.12 -15.49 20.70
N GLU A 140 0.85 -14.74 21.77
CA GLU A 140 -0.12 -15.14 22.80
C GLU A 140 -1.54 -15.30 22.22
N ILE A 141 -1.96 -14.39 21.34
CA ILE A 141 -3.26 -14.51 20.66
C ILE A 141 -3.32 -15.81 19.85
N GLY A 142 -2.26 -16.10 19.08
CA GLY A 142 -2.20 -17.31 18.27
C GLY A 142 -2.25 -18.59 19.09
N GLU A 143 -1.48 -18.65 20.19
CA GLU A 143 -1.48 -19.80 21.10
C GLU A 143 -2.86 -20.04 21.72
N ARG A 144 -3.52 -18.96 22.18
CA ARG A 144 -4.87 -19.05 22.75
C ARG A 144 -5.92 -19.47 21.71
N LEU A 145 -5.83 -18.98 20.48
CA LEU A 145 -6.71 -19.43 19.39
C LEU A 145 -6.46 -20.92 19.06
N ALA A 146 -5.20 -21.35 19.06
CA ALA A 146 -4.82 -22.73 18.74
C ALA A 146 -5.28 -23.74 19.79
N GLN A 147 -5.52 -23.33 21.05
CA GLN A 147 -6.17 -24.20 22.05
C GLN A 147 -7.57 -24.65 21.59
N ARG A 148 -8.29 -23.78 20.87
CA ARG A 148 -9.63 -24.07 20.33
C ARG A 148 -9.58 -24.71 18.96
N TRP A 149 -8.59 -24.37 18.14
CA TRP A 149 -8.40 -24.90 16.79
C TRP A 149 -6.98 -25.44 16.57
N PRO A 150 -6.63 -26.56 17.22
CA PRO A 150 -5.25 -27.09 17.24
C PRO A 150 -4.76 -27.61 15.89
N ALA A 151 -5.68 -27.84 14.94
CA ALA A 151 -5.35 -28.26 13.58
C ALA A 151 -4.64 -27.18 12.75
N PHE A 152 -4.64 -25.92 13.20
CA PHE A 152 -4.03 -24.80 12.46
C PHE A 152 -2.86 -24.19 13.21
N ARG A 153 -1.89 -23.68 12.44
CA ARG A 153 -0.76 -22.94 13.02
C ARG A 153 -1.25 -21.64 13.67
N PRO A 154 -0.73 -21.27 14.87
CA PRO A 154 -1.09 -20.04 15.57
C PRO A 154 -1.07 -18.77 14.70
N ASN A 155 -0.04 -18.61 13.87
CA ASN A 155 0.11 -17.45 13.00
C ASN A 155 -0.93 -17.39 11.87
N HIS A 156 -1.49 -18.52 11.43
CA HIS A 156 -2.57 -18.55 10.44
C HIS A 156 -3.88 -18.06 11.05
N LEU A 157 -4.18 -18.49 12.29
CA LEU A 157 -5.35 -18.04 13.04
C LEU A 157 -5.30 -16.52 13.33
N VAL A 158 -4.13 -16.00 13.72
CA VAL A 158 -3.94 -14.54 13.90
C VAL A 158 -4.09 -13.78 12.59
N SER A 159 -3.60 -14.36 11.49
CA SER A 159 -3.73 -13.76 10.15
C SER A 159 -5.21 -13.64 9.72
N VAL A 160 -6.04 -14.64 10.04
CA VAL A 160 -7.50 -14.53 9.86
C VAL A 160 -8.06 -13.46 10.80
N LEU A 161 -7.71 -13.51 12.09
CA LEU A 161 -8.21 -12.58 13.11
C LEU A 161 -7.99 -11.11 12.73
N ARG A 162 -6.79 -10.75 12.27
CA ARG A 162 -6.43 -9.40 11.79
C ARG A 162 -7.35 -8.91 10.67
N ASN A 163 -7.85 -9.80 9.83
CA ASN A 163 -8.71 -9.45 8.69
C ASN A 163 -10.18 -9.33 9.08
N VAL A 164 -10.63 -10.06 10.10
CA VAL A 164 -12.05 -10.06 10.52
C VAL A 164 -12.36 -9.15 11.69
N LEU A 165 -11.33 -8.64 12.39
CA LEU A 165 -11.48 -7.64 13.44
C LEU A 165 -10.67 -6.37 13.15
N PRO A 166 -11.15 -5.20 13.62
CA PRO A 166 -10.37 -3.97 13.61
C PRO A 166 -9.31 -4.03 14.72
N LEU A 167 -8.14 -4.58 14.40
CA LEU A 167 -7.02 -4.68 15.33
C LEU A 167 -6.01 -3.55 15.10
N VAL A 168 -5.71 -2.79 16.16
CA VAL A 168 -4.63 -1.80 16.17
C VAL A 168 -3.35 -2.42 16.69
N GLN A 169 -2.20 -2.04 16.11
CA GLN A 169 -0.89 -2.36 16.66
C GLN A 169 -0.56 -1.33 17.74
N THR A 170 -0.32 -1.79 18.96
CA THR A 170 -0.07 -0.90 20.11
C THR A 170 1.41 -0.54 20.24
N PRO A 171 1.74 0.62 20.85
CA PRO A 171 3.09 0.91 21.33
C PRO A 171 3.65 -0.20 22.25
N PRO A 172 4.99 -0.33 22.38
CA PRO A 172 6.03 0.58 21.86
C PRO A 172 6.35 0.40 20.37
N ARG A 173 5.80 -0.63 19.70
CA ARG A 173 6.10 -0.89 18.28
C ARG A 173 5.60 0.25 17.40
N GLY A 174 6.52 0.95 16.73
CA GLY A 174 6.23 2.10 15.88
C GLY A 174 6.42 3.46 16.57
N VAL A 175 6.74 3.46 17.87
CA VAL A 175 7.29 4.65 18.54
C VAL A 175 8.75 4.79 18.14
N TRP A 176 9.19 6.02 17.86
CA TRP A 176 10.55 6.27 17.36
C TRP A 176 11.62 5.72 18.30
N GLY A 177 12.59 5.00 17.73
CA GLY A 177 13.69 4.40 18.48
C GLY A 177 13.30 3.24 19.40
N GLN A 178 12.02 2.84 19.42
CA GLN A 178 11.55 1.76 20.27
C GLN A 178 11.22 0.49 19.45
N GLY A 179 11.83 -0.61 19.88
CA GLY A 179 11.45 -1.96 19.44
C GLY A 179 10.26 -2.48 20.23
N GLY A 180 9.66 -3.56 19.74
CA GLY A 180 8.59 -4.23 20.47
C GLY A 180 8.01 -5.41 19.72
N ALA A 181 7.56 -6.40 20.50
CA ALA A 181 6.75 -7.48 19.98
C ALA A 181 5.48 -6.91 19.31
N LEU A 182 5.06 -7.55 18.23
CA LEU A 182 3.80 -7.22 17.58
C LEU A 182 2.65 -7.50 18.57
N THR A 183 2.03 -6.43 19.07
CA THR A 183 0.96 -6.48 20.07
C THR A 183 -0.30 -5.87 19.48
N TYR A 184 -1.42 -6.55 19.66
CA TYR A 184 -2.72 -6.12 19.14
C TYR A 184 -3.67 -5.78 20.29
N ALA A 185 -4.48 -4.77 20.06
CA ALA A 185 -5.70 -4.50 20.82
C ALA A 185 -6.88 -4.38 19.85
N HIS A 186 -8.09 -4.65 20.34
CA HIS A 186 -9.29 -4.31 19.59
C HIS A 186 -9.44 -2.78 19.55
N ALA A 187 -9.65 -2.20 18.36
CA ALA A 187 -9.65 -0.75 18.16
C ALA A 187 -10.61 -0.01 19.11
N ALA A 188 -11.82 -0.55 19.32
CA ALA A 188 -12.83 0.08 20.17
C ALA A 188 -12.38 0.21 21.63
N GLN A 189 -11.79 -0.86 22.16
CA GLN A 189 -11.28 -0.89 23.54
C GLN A 189 -10.05 0.00 23.69
N TRP A 190 -9.16 -0.02 22.69
CA TRP A 190 -7.96 0.82 22.71
C TRP A 190 -8.27 2.31 22.69
N LEU A 191 -9.20 2.72 21.82
CA LEU A 191 -9.57 4.11 21.62
C LEU A 191 -10.63 4.62 22.61
N GLY A 192 -11.26 3.73 23.38
CA GLY A 192 -12.40 4.10 24.22
C GLY A 192 -13.62 4.58 23.39
N MET A 193 -13.70 4.17 22.12
CA MET A 193 -14.74 4.58 21.19
C MET A 193 -15.68 3.40 20.90
N LYS A 194 -16.98 3.66 20.79
CA LYS A 194 -17.91 2.66 20.25
C LYS A 194 -17.56 2.39 18.79
N ALA A 195 -17.52 1.12 18.40
CA ALA A 195 -17.39 0.74 17.00
C ALA A 195 -18.71 1.10 16.29
N GLN A 196 -18.78 2.31 15.74
CA GLN A 196 -20.04 2.86 15.21
C GLN A 196 -19.88 3.72 13.96
N ALA A 197 -18.71 3.72 13.31
CA ALA A 197 -18.54 4.48 12.09
C ALA A 197 -18.98 3.66 10.86
N VAL A 198 -19.93 4.23 10.12
CA VAL A 198 -20.29 3.80 8.77
C VAL A 198 -19.30 4.43 7.80
N ALA A 199 -18.75 3.64 6.87
CA ALA A 199 -17.92 4.18 5.79
C ALA A 199 -18.59 5.38 5.09
N ASP A 200 -17.79 6.40 4.75
CA ASP A 200 -18.21 7.52 3.91
C ASP A 200 -17.38 7.51 2.60
N PRO A 201 -17.79 6.74 1.58
CA PRO A 201 -17.07 6.66 0.31
C PRO A 201 -16.92 8.03 -0.35
N GLN A 202 -17.98 8.86 -0.36
CA GLN A 202 -17.96 10.17 -1.00
C GLN A 202 -17.06 11.17 -0.26
N GLY A 203 -17.10 11.21 1.07
CA GLY A 203 -16.19 12.03 1.86
C GLY A 203 -14.74 11.60 1.71
N THR A 204 -14.49 10.29 1.62
CA THR A 204 -13.14 9.75 1.37
C THR A 204 -12.64 10.15 -0.02
N ILE A 205 -13.48 10.11 -1.06
CA ILE A 205 -13.13 10.61 -2.40
C ILE A 205 -12.77 12.10 -2.37
N ARG A 206 -13.58 12.95 -1.70
CA ARG A 206 -13.27 14.38 -1.58
C ARG A 206 -11.94 14.64 -0.88
N ARG A 207 -11.66 13.91 0.21
CA ARG A 207 -10.36 13.99 0.90
C ARG A 207 -9.23 13.53 -0.01
N TYR A 208 -9.42 12.44 -0.75
CA TYR A 208 -8.41 11.94 -1.69
C TYR A 208 -8.10 12.97 -2.77
N LEU A 209 -9.10 13.59 -3.38
CA LEU A 209 -8.88 14.63 -4.39
C LEU A 209 -8.18 15.86 -3.81
N ARG A 210 -8.46 16.24 -2.56
CA ARG A 210 -7.72 17.30 -1.87
C ARG A 210 -6.23 16.99 -1.73
N ALA A 211 -5.88 15.74 -1.44
CA ALA A 211 -4.51 15.32 -1.19
C ALA A 211 -3.74 14.91 -2.46
N PHE A 212 -4.42 14.39 -3.48
CA PHE A 212 -3.82 13.69 -4.62
C PHE A 212 -4.38 14.12 -5.99
N GLY A 213 -5.36 15.02 -6.02
CA GLY A 213 -6.02 15.49 -7.24
C GLY A 213 -5.13 16.40 -8.12
N PRO A 214 -5.62 16.80 -9.31
CA PRO A 214 -6.72 16.17 -10.05
C PRO A 214 -6.41 14.69 -10.31
N ALA A 215 -7.40 13.80 -10.32
CA ALA A 215 -7.16 12.36 -10.42
C ALA A 215 -8.28 11.61 -11.16
N THR A 216 -7.94 10.48 -11.77
CA THR A 216 -8.94 9.58 -12.39
C THR A 216 -9.63 8.73 -11.32
N VAL A 217 -10.78 8.15 -11.66
CA VAL A 217 -11.42 7.10 -10.85
C VAL A 217 -10.45 5.93 -10.61
N LEU A 218 -9.65 5.57 -11.62
CA LEU A 218 -8.70 4.47 -11.52
C LEU A 218 -7.57 4.77 -10.53
N ASP A 219 -7.13 6.03 -10.43
CA ASP A 219 -6.13 6.45 -9.44
C ASP A 219 -6.65 6.25 -8.01
N TYR A 220 -7.88 6.72 -7.73
CA TYR A 220 -8.52 6.48 -6.43
C TYR A 220 -8.67 4.98 -6.11
N GLN A 221 -9.10 4.18 -7.09
CA GLN A 221 -9.20 2.73 -6.94
C GLN A 221 -7.85 2.09 -6.61
N LYS A 222 -6.77 2.55 -7.24
CA LYS A 222 -5.41 2.06 -6.95
C LYS A 222 -4.92 2.49 -5.58
N TRP A 223 -5.24 3.71 -5.15
CA TRP A 223 -4.92 4.19 -3.81
C TRP A 223 -5.63 3.38 -2.72
N CYS A 224 -6.97 3.27 -2.74
CA CYS A 224 -7.70 2.59 -1.67
C CYS A 224 -7.65 1.05 -1.79
N GLY A 225 -7.43 0.52 -2.99
CA GLY A 225 -7.49 -0.92 -3.29
C GLY A 225 -8.91 -1.43 -3.60
N LEU A 226 -9.90 -0.55 -3.72
CA LEU A 226 -11.27 -0.90 -4.07
C LEU A 226 -11.51 -0.90 -5.58
N SER A 227 -12.44 -1.74 -6.02
CA SER A 227 -12.94 -1.73 -7.40
C SER A 227 -14.29 -1.01 -7.49
N LYS A 228 -14.75 -0.73 -8.72
CA LYS A 228 -16.12 -0.23 -9.00
C LYS A 228 -16.48 1.09 -8.28
N GLN A 229 -15.55 2.06 -8.26
CA GLN A 229 -15.76 3.34 -7.56
C GLN A 229 -16.41 4.44 -8.42
N ARG A 230 -16.64 4.18 -9.71
CA ARG A 230 -17.19 5.16 -10.66
C ARG A 230 -18.51 5.77 -10.20
N GLU A 231 -19.43 4.96 -9.70
CA GLU A 231 -20.75 5.45 -9.28
C GLU A 231 -20.67 6.52 -8.17
N HIS A 232 -19.74 6.37 -7.23
CA HIS A 232 -19.53 7.38 -6.19
C HIS A 232 -18.95 8.69 -6.75
N PHE A 233 -18.10 8.62 -7.78
CA PHE A 233 -17.62 9.80 -8.50
C PHE A 233 -18.74 10.48 -9.28
N GLU A 234 -19.60 9.74 -9.99
CA GLU A 234 -20.70 10.33 -10.75
C GLU A 234 -21.72 11.02 -9.82
N ARG A 235 -22.00 10.46 -8.64
CA ARG A 235 -22.84 11.13 -7.63
C ARG A 235 -22.21 12.43 -7.11
N LEU A 236 -20.87 12.52 -7.10
CA LEU A 236 -20.13 13.71 -6.69
C LEU A 236 -19.90 14.71 -7.82
N ARG A 237 -20.01 14.30 -9.08
CA ARG A 237 -19.71 15.13 -10.26
C ARG A 237 -20.30 16.54 -10.20
N PRO A 238 -21.56 16.78 -9.76
CA PRO A 238 -22.11 18.14 -9.66
C PRO A 238 -21.35 19.07 -8.70
N GLN A 239 -20.51 18.52 -7.81
CA GLN A 239 -19.72 19.23 -6.81
C GLN A 239 -18.21 19.22 -7.14
N LEU A 240 -17.81 18.64 -8.27
CA LEU A 240 -16.42 18.48 -8.68
C LEU A 240 -16.14 19.27 -9.96
N ILE A 241 -14.86 19.58 -10.17
CA ILE A 241 -14.35 20.13 -11.43
C ILE A 241 -13.78 18.98 -12.24
N THR A 242 -13.96 19.04 -13.56
CA THR A 242 -13.40 18.07 -14.50
C THR A 242 -12.32 18.70 -15.36
N TYR A 243 -11.22 17.97 -15.54
CA TYR A 243 -10.14 18.26 -16.47
C TYR A 243 -9.97 17.09 -17.43
N THR A 244 -9.17 17.28 -18.48
CA THR A 244 -8.62 16.19 -19.27
C THR A 244 -7.09 16.17 -19.14
N ASP A 245 -6.49 14.97 -19.12
CA ASP A 245 -5.04 14.84 -19.25
C ASP A 245 -4.61 15.02 -20.72
N ALA A 246 -3.30 15.05 -20.98
CA ALA A 246 -2.73 15.20 -22.32
C ALA A 246 -3.14 14.09 -23.32
N VAL A 247 -3.66 12.96 -22.83
CA VAL A 247 -4.14 11.83 -23.66
C VAL A 247 -5.67 11.70 -23.64
N GLY A 248 -6.39 12.72 -23.15
CA GLY A 248 -7.84 12.82 -23.16
C GLY A 248 -8.56 12.04 -22.06
N LYS A 249 -7.87 11.56 -21.02
CA LYS A 249 -8.54 10.92 -19.87
C LYS A 249 -9.13 11.97 -18.95
N GLU A 250 -10.36 11.71 -18.52
CA GLU A 250 -11.05 12.56 -17.56
C GLU A 250 -10.41 12.47 -16.17
N LEU A 251 -10.15 13.64 -15.59
CA LEU A 251 -9.66 13.85 -14.24
C LEU A 251 -10.72 14.61 -13.45
N PHE A 252 -10.92 14.22 -12.19
CA PHE A 252 -11.78 14.92 -11.25
C PHE A 252 -10.92 15.69 -10.24
N ASP A 253 -11.43 16.82 -9.79
CA ASP A 253 -10.82 17.62 -8.73
C ASP A 253 -11.87 18.33 -7.88
N ILE A 254 -11.46 18.81 -6.71
CA ILE A 254 -12.33 19.66 -5.88
C ILE A 254 -12.29 21.13 -6.37
N PRO A 255 -13.39 21.88 -6.23
CA PRO A 255 -13.40 23.31 -6.52
C PRO A 255 -12.31 24.04 -5.72
N ASN A 256 -11.71 25.07 -6.35
CA ASN A 256 -10.68 25.94 -5.78
C ASN A 256 -9.36 25.23 -5.39
N ALA A 257 -9.17 23.96 -5.73
CA ALA A 257 -7.86 23.35 -5.56
C ALA A 257 -6.88 23.88 -6.62
N PRO A 258 -5.62 24.14 -6.25
CA PRO A 258 -4.67 24.69 -7.19
C PRO A 258 -4.29 23.65 -8.25
N VAL A 259 -4.23 24.11 -9.50
CA VAL A 259 -3.62 23.40 -10.62
C VAL A 259 -2.50 24.32 -11.13
N PRO A 260 -1.28 24.20 -10.59
CA PRO A 260 -0.19 25.09 -10.96
C PRO A 260 0.17 25.01 -12.44
N ALA A 261 0.75 26.12 -12.93
CA ALA A 261 1.39 26.14 -14.24
C ALA A 261 2.56 25.15 -14.29
N GLU A 262 2.84 24.62 -15.47
CA GLU A 262 3.86 23.59 -15.65
C GLU A 262 5.30 24.09 -15.42
N ASP A 263 5.50 25.40 -15.58
CA ASP A 263 6.75 26.12 -15.34
C ASP A 263 6.90 26.57 -13.89
N MET A 264 5.94 26.28 -13.00
CA MET A 264 6.09 26.53 -11.57
C MET A 264 7.39 25.88 -11.06
N GLU A 265 8.22 26.71 -10.44
CA GLU A 265 9.45 26.29 -9.80
C GLU A 265 9.16 25.29 -8.66
N VAL A 266 10.00 24.27 -8.57
CA VAL A 266 9.96 23.28 -7.50
C VAL A 266 11.37 23.08 -6.95
N PRO A 267 11.53 22.48 -5.76
CA PRO A 267 12.85 22.13 -5.26
C PRO A 267 13.61 21.27 -6.28
N LEU A 268 14.81 21.71 -6.63
CA LEU A 268 15.67 20.98 -7.56
C LEU A 268 16.02 19.60 -6.99
N ILE A 269 16.21 19.49 -5.68
CA ILE A 269 16.36 18.22 -4.96
C ILE A 269 15.33 18.18 -3.82
N LYS A 270 14.69 17.02 -3.64
CA LYS A 270 13.79 16.75 -2.52
C LYS A 270 13.89 15.32 -2.05
N ILE A 271 14.30 15.10 -0.81
CA ILE A 271 14.27 13.78 -0.17
C ILE A 271 12.86 13.47 0.34
N ILE A 272 12.39 12.24 0.07
CA ILE A 272 11.12 11.71 0.57
C ILE A 272 11.32 10.37 1.30
N GLY A 273 10.40 10.06 2.20
CA GLY A 273 10.48 8.88 3.06
C GLY A 273 10.28 7.55 2.33
N PRO A 274 10.69 6.42 2.95
CA PRO A 274 10.29 5.09 2.49
C PRO A 274 8.76 4.93 2.54
N PHE A 275 8.22 4.11 1.64
CA PHE A 275 6.77 3.88 1.49
C PHE A 275 5.92 5.15 1.33
N ASP A 276 6.50 6.23 0.78
CA ASP A 276 5.78 7.50 0.62
C ASP A 276 4.53 7.36 -0.24
N ASN A 277 3.47 8.07 0.14
CA ASN A 277 2.18 8.08 -0.55
C ASN A 277 2.32 8.47 -2.04
N LEU A 278 3.32 9.27 -2.40
CA LEU A 278 3.60 9.65 -3.79
C LEU A 278 3.63 8.45 -4.77
N VAL A 279 4.20 7.32 -4.36
CA VAL A 279 4.41 6.16 -5.25
C VAL A 279 3.18 5.24 -5.33
N LEU A 280 2.25 5.38 -4.40
CA LEU A 280 1.16 4.41 -4.18
C LEU A 280 -0.24 5.01 -4.30
N SER A 281 -0.34 6.29 -4.67
CA SER A 281 -1.62 7.02 -4.70
C SER A 281 -2.24 7.21 -6.09
N HIS A 282 -1.53 6.84 -7.16
CA HIS A 282 -2.01 6.91 -8.54
C HIS A 282 -1.79 5.58 -9.27
N ALA A 283 -2.63 5.34 -10.28
CA ALA A 283 -2.53 4.17 -11.14
C ALA A 283 -1.34 4.29 -12.08
N ARG A 284 -1.16 5.48 -12.66
CA ARG A 284 0.03 5.86 -13.40
C ARG A 284 0.99 6.60 -12.45
N ARG A 285 2.28 6.28 -12.53
CA ARG A 285 3.34 6.86 -11.69
C ARG A 285 4.22 7.86 -12.44
N ASP A 286 3.94 8.06 -13.72
CA ASP A 286 4.59 9.05 -14.60
C ASP A 286 4.51 10.48 -14.12
N ARG A 287 3.55 10.80 -13.24
CA ARG A 287 3.59 12.07 -12.52
C ARG A 287 4.89 12.29 -11.77
N ILE A 288 5.61 11.25 -11.34
CA ILE A 288 6.83 11.40 -10.55
C ILE A 288 7.97 10.49 -11.01
N MET A 289 7.77 9.53 -11.91
CA MET A 289 8.84 8.63 -12.35
C MET A 289 8.51 7.97 -13.68
N ASP A 290 9.53 7.77 -14.51
CA ASP A 290 9.38 6.98 -15.73
C ASP A 290 9.39 5.46 -15.45
N GLN A 291 9.19 4.67 -16.52
CA GLN A 291 9.18 3.20 -16.44
C GLN A 291 10.51 2.61 -15.96
N ARG A 292 11.65 3.23 -16.34
CA ARG A 292 12.98 2.72 -15.97
C ARG A 292 13.25 2.94 -14.49
N ALA A 293 12.89 4.11 -13.97
CA ALA A 293 12.95 4.42 -12.54
C ALA A 293 12.01 3.50 -11.74
N TRP A 294 10.82 3.19 -12.27
CA TRP A 294 9.91 2.23 -11.65
C TRP A 294 10.52 0.82 -11.54
N GLU A 295 11.14 0.31 -12.60
CA GLU A 295 11.77 -1.02 -12.61
C GLU A 295 12.92 -1.13 -11.59
N ARG A 296 13.64 -0.03 -11.35
CA ARG A 296 14.68 0.05 -10.31
C ARG A 296 14.12 0.15 -8.89
N LEU A 297 13.00 0.85 -8.73
CA LEU A 297 12.35 1.03 -7.43
C LEU A 297 11.58 -0.22 -6.97
N ALA A 298 10.97 -0.94 -7.91
CA ALA A 298 10.11 -2.08 -7.64
C ALA A 298 10.91 -3.27 -7.10
N THR A 299 10.95 -3.43 -5.78
CA THR A 299 11.60 -4.61 -5.17
C THR A 299 10.69 -5.84 -5.22
N PRO A 300 11.24 -7.07 -5.34
CA PRO A 300 10.44 -8.31 -5.31
C PRO A 300 9.58 -8.49 -4.06
N ASN A 301 9.95 -7.83 -2.96
CA ASN A 301 9.25 -7.86 -1.69
C ASN A 301 8.33 -6.63 -1.49
N GLY A 302 8.06 -5.82 -2.52
CA GLY A 302 7.19 -4.65 -2.39
C GLY A 302 7.62 -3.66 -1.29
N GLN A 303 8.92 -3.64 -0.96
CA GLN A 303 9.52 -2.64 -0.07
C GLN A 303 9.91 -1.42 -0.91
N PHE A 304 9.47 -0.25 -0.48
CA PHE A 304 9.83 1.01 -1.09
C PHE A 304 10.88 1.69 -0.21
N PRO A 305 12.13 1.82 -0.68
CA PRO A 305 13.18 2.50 0.07
C PRO A 305 12.90 4.00 0.16
N GLY A 306 13.75 4.70 0.92
CA GLY A 306 13.80 6.15 0.83
C GLY A 306 14.14 6.58 -0.59
N MET A 307 13.56 7.69 -1.04
CA MET A 307 13.72 8.19 -2.40
C MET A 307 14.13 9.65 -2.38
N PHE A 308 14.70 10.14 -3.48
CA PHE A 308 14.84 11.57 -3.70
C PHE A 308 14.39 11.93 -5.11
N LEU A 309 13.81 13.11 -5.22
CA LEU A 309 13.33 13.69 -6.46
C LEU A 309 14.35 14.72 -6.95
N ARG A 310 14.55 14.77 -8.26
CA ARG A 310 15.18 15.85 -8.99
C ARG A 310 14.10 16.59 -9.78
N ASP A 311 13.87 17.86 -9.47
CA ASP A 311 12.89 18.69 -10.17
C ASP A 311 11.49 18.01 -10.24
N GLY A 312 11.11 17.39 -9.12
CA GLY A 312 9.83 16.68 -8.98
C GLY A 312 9.79 15.25 -9.54
N MET A 313 10.86 14.75 -10.15
CA MET A 313 10.93 13.41 -10.74
C MET A 313 11.92 12.51 -9.98
N LEU A 314 11.60 11.24 -9.78
CA LEU A 314 12.41 10.28 -9.06
C LEU A 314 13.79 10.15 -9.70
N ALA A 315 14.83 10.47 -8.94
CA ALA A 315 16.21 10.48 -9.42
C ALA A 315 17.11 9.51 -8.67
N GLY A 316 16.60 8.84 -7.64
CA GLY A 316 17.30 7.75 -6.97
C GLY A 316 16.71 7.38 -5.63
N VAL A 317 17.44 6.52 -4.93
CA VAL A 317 17.03 5.94 -3.64
C VAL A 317 18.10 6.15 -2.58
N TRP A 318 17.69 6.10 -1.31
CA TRP A 318 18.58 6.24 -0.18
C TRP A 318 18.29 5.25 0.94
N PHE A 319 19.34 4.97 1.70
CA PHE A 319 19.31 4.14 2.91
C PHE A 319 20.18 4.74 3.99
N ILE A 320 19.77 4.61 5.25
CA ILE A 320 20.58 4.99 6.40
C ILE A 320 21.06 3.74 7.12
N ASP A 321 22.37 3.65 7.31
CA ASP A 321 22.99 2.66 8.18
C ASP A 321 23.53 3.34 9.43
N ARG A 322 23.29 2.71 10.58
CA ARG A 322 23.82 3.15 11.89
C ARG A 322 24.74 2.06 12.43
N LYS A 323 26.01 2.41 12.65
CA LYS A 323 27.04 1.51 13.20
C LYS A 323 27.83 2.24 14.27
N ASN A 324 27.87 1.69 15.47
CA ASN A 324 28.51 2.30 16.64
C ASN A 324 28.05 3.75 16.83
N THR A 325 28.98 4.71 16.83
CA THR A 325 28.72 6.15 16.96
C THR A 325 28.50 6.87 15.63
N ALA A 326 28.55 6.16 14.50
CA ALA A 326 28.43 6.72 13.16
C ALA A 326 27.07 6.40 12.50
N ALA A 327 26.56 7.36 11.74
CA ALA A 327 25.43 7.17 10.83
C ALA A 327 25.83 7.55 9.40
N THR A 328 25.46 6.73 8.42
CA THR A 328 25.78 6.97 7.02
C THR A 328 24.51 6.89 6.18
N ILE A 329 24.24 7.95 5.42
CA ILE A 329 23.25 7.89 4.35
C ILE A 329 23.96 7.53 3.04
N ARG A 330 23.41 6.54 2.35
CA ARG A 330 23.90 6.04 1.06
C ARG A 330 22.88 6.38 -0.01
N PHE A 331 23.28 7.13 -1.01
CA PHE A 331 22.48 7.45 -2.19
C PHE A 331 22.87 6.57 -3.37
N GLU A 332 21.90 5.92 -3.99
CA GLU A 332 22.04 5.33 -5.32
C GLU A 332 21.34 6.23 -6.33
N LEU A 333 22.11 6.74 -7.29
CA LEU A 333 21.62 7.65 -8.31
C LEU A 333 21.07 6.88 -9.50
N PHE A 334 19.94 7.34 -10.04
CA PHE A 334 19.35 6.79 -11.26
C PHE A 334 19.88 7.46 -12.52
N HIS A 335 20.37 8.69 -12.34
CA HIS A 335 20.95 9.53 -13.37
C HIS A 335 22.15 10.28 -12.81
N ASN A 336 23.04 10.74 -13.69
CA ASN A 336 24.12 11.63 -13.27
C ASN A 336 23.54 12.97 -12.78
N LEU A 337 24.03 13.43 -11.64
CA LEU A 337 23.76 14.77 -11.12
C LEU A 337 24.94 15.68 -11.46
N SER A 338 24.66 16.95 -11.73
CA SER A 338 25.66 18.02 -11.73
C SER A 338 26.29 18.18 -10.35
N THR A 339 27.44 18.87 -10.26
CA THR A 339 28.08 19.17 -8.98
C THR A 339 27.13 19.91 -8.04
N TYR A 340 26.42 20.91 -8.54
CA TYR A 340 25.45 21.67 -7.75
C TYR A 340 24.30 20.81 -7.23
N GLU A 341 23.73 19.94 -8.06
CA GLU A 341 22.66 19.01 -7.64
C GLU A 341 23.15 17.99 -6.60
N ARG A 342 24.40 17.54 -6.73
CA ARG A 342 25.03 16.68 -5.72
C ARG A 342 25.20 17.42 -4.40
N ASP A 343 25.71 18.65 -4.41
CA ASP A 343 25.90 19.45 -3.19
C ASP A 343 24.57 19.69 -2.46
N LEU A 344 23.49 19.96 -3.19
CA LEU A 344 22.14 20.07 -2.64
C LEU A 344 21.65 18.76 -1.99
N LEU A 345 21.87 17.62 -2.66
CA LEU A 345 21.50 16.31 -2.15
C LEU A 345 22.33 15.91 -0.92
N GLU A 346 23.62 16.26 -0.90
CA GLU A 346 24.48 16.08 0.26
C GLU A 346 23.96 16.89 1.45
N HIS A 347 23.66 18.17 1.24
CA HIS A 347 23.11 19.03 2.27
C HIS A 347 21.78 18.49 2.85
N GLU A 348 20.82 18.10 2.00
CA GLU A 348 19.55 17.53 2.45
C GLU A 348 19.74 16.18 3.14
N GLY A 349 20.73 15.38 2.69
CA GLY A 349 21.12 14.13 3.32
C GLY A 349 21.72 14.31 4.72
N GLU A 350 22.53 15.34 4.93
CA GLU A 350 23.04 15.71 6.26
C GLU A 350 21.91 16.12 7.21
N GLU A 351 20.98 16.95 6.74
CA GLU A 351 19.79 17.36 7.51
C GLU A 351 18.96 16.14 7.92
N LEU A 352 18.77 15.20 7.00
CA LEU A 352 18.10 13.94 7.30
C LEU A 352 18.89 13.09 8.32
N LEU A 353 20.22 13.06 8.26
CA LEU A 353 21.03 12.36 9.27
C LEU A 353 20.96 13.04 10.65
N ARG A 354 20.87 14.37 10.71
CA ARG A 354 20.64 15.11 11.99
C ARG A 354 19.31 14.68 12.60
N PHE A 355 18.27 14.53 11.79
CA PHE A 355 16.96 14.02 12.23
C PHE A 355 16.98 12.53 12.61
N ALA A 356 17.55 11.67 11.76
CA ALA A 356 17.46 10.21 11.88
C ALA A 356 18.41 9.63 12.95
N ALA A 357 19.51 10.33 13.21
CA ALA A 357 20.56 9.91 14.13
C ALA A 357 21.14 11.13 14.88
N PRO A 358 20.33 11.77 15.76
CA PRO A 358 20.76 12.96 16.50
C PRO A 358 21.93 12.66 17.45
N ASP A 359 22.02 11.43 17.95
CA ASP A 359 23.07 11.01 18.90
C ASP A 359 24.35 10.50 18.23
N SER A 360 24.40 10.43 16.89
CA SER A 360 25.59 10.01 16.18
C SER A 360 26.66 11.11 16.18
N GLN A 361 27.87 10.76 16.63
CA GLN A 361 29.04 11.64 16.65
C GLN A 361 29.58 11.91 15.25
N GLN A 362 29.43 10.94 14.35
CA GLN A 362 29.88 11.04 12.96
C GLN A 362 28.69 10.81 12.03
N ARG A 363 28.57 11.67 11.03
CA ARG A 363 27.54 11.61 9.99
C ARG A 363 28.23 11.67 8.63
N HIS A 364 27.91 10.72 7.77
CA HIS A 364 28.52 10.63 6.44
C HIS A 364 27.45 10.54 5.36
N VAL A 365 27.62 11.35 4.32
CA VAL A 365 26.88 11.19 3.06
C VAL A 365 27.79 10.47 2.08
N THR A 366 27.25 9.47 1.39
CA THR A 366 28.00 8.69 0.42
C THR A 366 27.13 8.34 -0.79
N PHE A 367 27.77 8.22 -1.95
CA PHE A 367 27.14 7.77 -3.18
C PHE A 367 27.66 6.39 -3.53
N VAL A 368 26.75 5.49 -3.91
CA VAL A 368 27.09 4.12 -4.26
C VAL A 368 26.80 3.85 -5.74
N PRO A 369 27.46 2.85 -6.36
CA PRO A 369 27.20 2.46 -7.74
C PRO A 369 25.74 2.05 -7.97
N ASP A 370 25.27 2.23 -9.21
CA ASP A 370 23.97 1.75 -9.69
C ASP A 370 23.79 0.26 -9.37
N GLY A 371 22.62 -0.12 -8.86
CA GLY A 371 22.29 -1.49 -8.51
C GLY A 371 22.76 -1.94 -7.12
N SER A 372 23.48 -1.09 -6.38
CA SER A 372 24.06 -1.46 -5.07
C SER A 372 23.04 -1.49 -3.93
N LEU A 373 21.91 -0.79 -4.08
CA LEU A 373 20.86 -0.70 -3.07
C LEU A 373 19.57 -1.42 -3.48
N SER A 374 19.46 -1.84 -4.74
CA SER A 374 18.42 -2.76 -5.22
C SER A 374 18.66 -4.19 -4.71
N GLY A 375 18.18 -4.45 -3.48
CA GLY A 375 18.23 -5.74 -2.80
C GLY A 375 17.32 -5.73 -1.56
N PRO A 376 17.19 -6.83 -0.79
CA PRO A 376 16.45 -6.80 0.48
C PRO A 376 17.15 -5.83 1.42
N GLY A 377 16.62 -4.60 1.51
CA GLY A 377 17.23 -3.52 2.27
C GLY A 377 17.35 -3.84 3.77
N PRO A 378 18.19 -3.08 4.51
CA PRO A 378 18.50 -3.31 5.92
C PRO A 378 17.31 -3.15 6.88
N TYR A 379 16.12 -2.78 6.40
CA TYR A 379 14.88 -2.87 7.17
C TYR A 379 14.55 -4.31 7.63
N SER A 380 15.32 -5.30 7.21
CA SER A 380 15.32 -6.66 7.76
C SER A 380 15.94 -6.77 9.17
N HIS A 381 16.78 -5.83 9.63
CA HIS A 381 17.61 -6.01 10.82
C HIS A 381 17.41 -4.94 11.91
N ARG A 382 16.28 -5.04 12.61
CA ARG A 382 16.13 -5.00 14.08
C ARG A 382 14.63 -5.22 14.39
N HIS A 383 14.31 -6.36 15.00
CA HIS A 383 12.95 -6.76 15.43
C HIS A 383 11.85 -6.94 14.35
N SER A 384 12.20 -7.52 13.20
CA SER A 384 11.20 -7.98 12.22
C SER A 384 10.89 -9.48 12.42
N THR A 385 9.64 -9.79 12.77
CA THR A 385 9.07 -11.14 12.61
C THR A 385 9.00 -11.50 11.12
N PRO A 386 8.97 -12.80 10.77
CA PRO A 386 8.98 -13.24 9.37
C PRO A 386 7.91 -12.55 8.52
N TRP A 387 8.37 -12.03 7.40
CA TRP A 387 7.57 -11.31 6.42
C TRP A 387 6.57 -12.26 5.75
N VAL A 388 5.27 -12.06 5.94
CA VAL A 388 4.23 -12.77 5.18
C VAL A 388 4.03 -12.01 3.87
N ARG A 389 4.41 -12.65 2.75
CA ARG A 389 4.20 -12.12 1.41
C ARG A 389 2.73 -11.71 1.22
N PRO A 390 2.41 -10.50 0.72
CA PRO A 390 1.15 -10.26 0.07
C PRO A 390 1.01 -11.27 -1.09
N SER A 391 -0.18 -11.86 -1.25
CA SER A 391 -0.44 -12.74 -2.40
C SER A 391 -0.16 -11.98 -3.70
N ALA A 392 0.68 -12.56 -4.55
CA ALA A 392 1.15 -11.99 -5.83
C ALA A 392 0.06 -11.94 -6.91
N SER A 393 -1.16 -11.55 -6.54
CA SER A 393 -2.33 -11.59 -7.41
C SER A 393 -2.90 -10.20 -7.67
N VAL A 394 -2.06 -9.20 -8.00
CA VAL A 394 -2.36 -8.12 -8.96
C VAL A 394 -1.04 -7.53 -9.50
N LEU A 395 -0.34 -8.26 -10.36
CA LEU A 395 0.55 -7.68 -11.37
C LEU A 395 0.16 -8.32 -12.70
N VAL A 396 -0.94 -7.83 -13.28
CA VAL A 396 -1.24 -8.13 -14.68
C VAL A 396 -0.17 -7.41 -15.50
N ARG A 397 0.76 -8.17 -16.09
CA ARG A 397 1.55 -7.68 -17.23
C ARG A 397 0.56 -7.36 -18.34
N ALA A 398 0.19 -6.09 -18.49
CA ALA A 398 -0.48 -5.63 -19.68
C ALA A 398 0.57 -5.63 -20.80
N ASN A 399 0.46 -6.58 -21.74
CA ASN A 399 1.22 -6.57 -22.98
C ASN A 399 0.41 -5.76 -24.00
N PRO A 400 0.85 -4.57 -24.44
CA PRO A 400 0.08 -3.75 -25.36
C PRO A 400 0.51 -4.06 -26.78
N THR A 401 -0.02 -5.12 -27.40
CA THR A 401 0.00 -5.29 -28.87
C THR A 401 -0.90 -6.44 -29.27
N THR A 402 -2.10 -6.10 -29.75
CA THR A 402 -2.84 -6.67 -30.90
C THR A 402 -4.34 -6.48 -30.69
N LEU A 403 -4.84 -5.33 -31.16
CA LEU A 403 -6.26 -5.14 -31.47
C LEU A 403 -6.48 -5.61 -32.92
N ARG A 404 -7.23 -6.70 -33.12
CA ARG A 404 -8.03 -6.91 -34.33
C ARG A 404 -9.37 -7.56 -33.97
N PRO A 405 -10.49 -7.13 -34.58
CA PRO A 405 -11.81 -7.65 -34.26
C PRO A 405 -12.04 -9.03 -34.86
N LEU A 406 -12.56 -9.96 -34.07
CA LEU A 406 -13.01 -11.28 -34.54
C LEU A 406 -14.44 -11.16 -35.09
N ILE A 407 -14.57 -11.36 -36.40
CA ILE A 407 -15.80 -11.73 -37.10
C ILE A 407 -15.96 -13.25 -36.95
N PRO A 408 -17.15 -13.80 -36.63
CA PRO A 408 -17.32 -15.25 -36.54
C PRO A 408 -17.51 -15.84 -37.94
N VAL A 409 -16.66 -16.78 -38.33
CA VAL A 409 -16.92 -17.69 -39.45
C VAL A 409 -16.71 -19.12 -38.97
N THR A 410 -17.81 -19.86 -38.93
CA THR A 410 -17.90 -21.32 -38.84
C THR A 410 -17.39 -21.97 -40.12
N VAL A 411 -16.44 -22.91 -40.05
CA VAL A 411 -16.36 -24.07 -40.95
C VAL A 411 -15.63 -25.22 -40.23
N ASP A 412 -16.22 -26.42 -40.30
CA ASP A 412 -15.71 -27.71 -39.82
C ASP A 412 -14.90 -28.45 -40.94
N PRO A 413 -14.32 -29.65 -40.70
CA PRO A 413 -12.94 -29.99 -41.05
C PRO A 413 -12.76 -30.84 -42.31
N ILE A 414 -11.54 -30.83 -42.90
CA ILE A 414 -11.06 -31.92 -43.79
C ILE A 414 -9.56 -32.22 -43.56
N SER A 415 -9.28 -33.51 -43.64
CA SER A 415 -8.09 -34.33 -43.40
C SER A 415 -6.90 -34.21 -44.39
N SER A 416 -5.82 -34.92 -44.00
CA SER A 416 -4.64 -35.43 -44.77
C SER A 416 -3.42 -34.50 -44.81
N GLY A 417 -2.16 -34.92 -44.64
CA GLY A 417 -1.49 -36.22 -44.42
C GLY A 417 0.01 -36.07 -44.78
N TRP A 418 0.87 -36.98 -44.28
CA TRP A 418 2.30 -37.23 -44.64
C TRP A 418 3.36 -36.25 -44.09
N ALA A 419 4.58 -36.61 -43.63
CA ALA A 419 5.27 -37.87 -43.34
C ALA A 419 6.53 -37.60 -42.45
N ARG A 420 7.01 -38.66 -41.76
CA ARG A 420 8.21 -38.82 -40.88
C ARG A 420 9.52 -39.08 -41.69
N PRO A 421 10.78 -39.25 -41.15
CA PRO A 421 11.15 -40.01 -39.91
C PRO A 421 12.48 -39.72 -39.14
N GLY A 422 12.66 -40.44 -38.00
CA GLY A 422 13.96 -40.83 -37.38
C GLY A 422 14.01 -40.69 -35.84
N LYS A 423 13.56 -41.67 -35.02
CA LYS A 423 14.30 -42.78 -34.31
C LYS A 423 15.38 -42.30 -33.32
N SER A 424 15.59 -42.79 -32.09
CA SER A 424 15.02 -43.79 -31.14
C SER A 424 15.81 -43.61 -29.81
N LYS A 425 15.33 -43.90 -28.58
CA LYS A 425 15.18 -45.21 -27.93
C LYS A 425 14.46 -45.07 -26.56
N THR A 426 13.59 -46.04 -26.27
CA THR A 426 12.89 -46.43 -25.01
C THR A 426 13.73 -47.50 -24.25
N PRO A 427 13.25 -48.29 -23.23
CA PRO A 427 11.93 -48.41 -22.52
C PRO A 427 12.06 -48.45 -20.96
N SER A 428 11.01 -48.47 -20.12
CA SER A 428 10.06 -49.59 -19.84
C SER A 428 8.94 -49.12 -18.84
N SER A 429 7.64 -49.39 -19.10
CA SER A 429 6.77 -50.48 -18.53
C SER A 429 6.03 -50.05 -17.23
N VAL A 430 4.71 -50.19 -16.94
CA VAL A 430 3.58 -51.03 -17.43
C VAL A 430 2.21 -50.37 -17.07
N CYS A 431 1.19 -50.67 -17.88
CA CYS A 431 -0.26 -50.42 -17.85
C CYS A 431 -1.06 -50.61 -16.53
N ARG A 432 -2.18 -49.86 -16.39
CA ARG A 432 -3.56 -50.35 -16.68
C ARG A 432 -4.62 -49.23 -16.68
N MET A 433 -5.46 -49.25 -17.73
CA MET A 433 -6.71 -48.50 -17.92
C MET A 433 -7.85 -49.08 -17.09
N ALA A 434 -8.83 -48.23 -16.75
CA ALA A 434 -10.26 -48.48 -17.01
C ALA A 434 -11.05 -47.16 -16.99
N TRP A 435 -11.72 -46.87 -18.11
CA TRP A 435 -12.80 -45.90 -18.24
C TRP A 435 -14.12 -46.67 -18.20
N VAL A 436 -15.10 -46.20 -17.43
CA VAL A 436 -16.53 -46.42 -17.69
C VAL A 436 -17.25 -45.12 -17.31
N GLY A 437 -17.87 -44.46 -18.28
CA GLY A 437 -18.74 -43.31 -18.05
C GLY A 437 -20.20 -43.74 -18.04
N VAL A 438 -21.02 -43.05 -17.25
CA VAL A 438 -22.48 -42.95 -17.42
C VAL A 438 -22.94 -41.61 -16.79
N PHE A 439 -23.56 -40.74 -17.58
CA PHE A 439 -24.49 -39.70 -17.12
C PHE A 439 -25.89 -40.31 -16.98
N PRO A 440 -26.74 -39.80 -16.06
CA PRO A 440 -27.81 -38.94 -16.57
C PRO A 440 -28.17 -37.73 -15.68
N THR A 441 -29.01 -36.93 -16.31
CA THR A 441 -29.55 -35.59 -16.09
C THR A 441 -30.66 -35.44 -15.03
N VAL A 442 -30.78 -34.21 -14.49
CA VAL A 442 -32.01 -33.42 -14.15
C VAL A 442 -32.77 -33.68 -12.82
N GLN A 443 -32.75 -32.71 -11.89
CA GLN A 443 -33.80 -31.73 -11.50
C GLN A 443 -33.60 -31.21 -10.03
N PRO A 444 -34.06 -29.98 -9.66
CA PRO A 444 -33.69 -29.30 -8.42
C PRO A 444 -34.73 -29.47 -7.31
N LEU A 445 -34.26 -29.52 -6.06
CA LEU A 445 -35.13 -29.47 -4.88
C LEU A 445 -34.99 -28.12 -4.17
N ALA A 446 -36.07 -27.34 -4.26
CA ALA A 446 -36.40 -26.27 -3.35
C ALA A 446 -36.98 -26.85 -2.05
N LEU A 447 -36.54 -26.37 -0.90
CA LEU A 447 -37.25 -26.40 0.39
C LEU A 447 -36.78 -25.18 1.18
N MET A 448 -37.65 -24.18 1.29
CA MET A 448 -38.60 -23.95 2.40
C MET A 448 -37.94 -23.21 3.56
N TRP A 449 -38.35 -21.94 3.64
CA TRP A 449 -38.12 -21.01 4.73
C TRP A 449 -39.24 -21.22 5.75
N GLU A 450 -38.91 -21.64 6.97
CA GLU A 450 -39.79 -21.53 8.13
C GLU A 450 -39.15 -20.58 9.14
N THR A 451 -39.83 -19.45 9.31
CA THR A 451 -39.82 -18.54 10.45
C THR A 451 -40.27 -19.24 11.71
N LEU A 452 -39.59 -19.02 12.84
CA LEU A 452 -40.10 -18.98 14.21
C LEU A 452 -39.08 -18.16 15.04
N GLU A 453 -39.43 -16.91 15.35
CA GLU A 453 -39.81 -16.37 16.67
C GLU A 453 -38.62 -16.09 17.61
#